data_AF-A0A5B9FE88-F1
#
_entry.id   AF-A0A5B9FE88-F1
#
_cell.length_a   1.000
_cell.length_b   1.000
_cell.length_c   1.000
_cell.angle_alpha   90.00
_cell.angle_beta   90.00
_cell.angle_gamma   90.00
#
_symmetry.space_group_name_H-M   'P 1'
#
loop_
_entity.id
_entity.type
_entity.pdbx_description
1 polymer ?
#
loop_
_entity_poly.entity_id
_entity_poly.type
_entity_poly.pdbx_seq_one_letter_code
_entity_poly.pdbx_strand_id
1 'polypeptide(L)'
;MFTTDTWITIVCSMMINAVIFGVGAVFVLSIPALAAEAKILLPFVVVAAFTASPFFALAVARRMRLRNWSRSDWKRGDVISG
;
A
#
# COMPACT_ATOMS: atom_id res chain seq x y z
N MET A 1 9.21 -10.52 18.66
CA MET A 1 9.96 -9.52 17.87
C MET A 1 9.18 -9.29 16.59
N PHE A 2 8.56 -8.12 16.41
CA PHE A 2 7.90 -7.80 15.15
C PHE A 2 8.96 -7.69 14.06
N THR A 3 8.95 -8.59 13.09
CA THR A 3 9.88 -8.56 11.95
C THR A 3 9.69 -7.26 11.20
N THR A 4 10.76 -6.60 10.78
CA THR A 4 10.75 -5.35 10.00
C THR A 4 9.79 -5.43 8.80
N ASP A 5 9.64 -6.62 8.23
CA ASP A 5 8.68 -6.94 7.16
C ASP A 5 7.22 -6.61 7.51
N THR A 6 6.80 -6.93 8.72
CA THR A 6 5.43 -6.65 9.19
C THR A 6 5.21 -5.15 9.33
N TRP A 7 6.22 -4.42 9.82
CA TRP A 7 6.16 -2.96 9.98
C TRP A 7 6.05 -2.23 8.64
N ILE A 8 6.88 -2.62 7.66
CA ILE A 8 6.81 -2.06 6.30
C ILE A 8 5.46 -2.34 5.67
N THR A 9 4.93 -3.56 5.81
CA THR A 9 3.63 -3.93 5.27
C THR A 9 2.51 -3.10 5.90
N ILE A 10 2.53 -2.90 7.23
CA ILE A 10 1.53 -2.08 7.94
C ILE A 10 1.55 -0.64 7.43
N VAL A 11 2.73 0.01 7.40
CA VAL A 11 2.85 1.41 6.97
C VAL A 11 2.44 1.57 5.50
N CYS A 12 2.88 0.67 4.61
CA CYS A 12 2.45 0.68 3.22
C CYS A 12 0.94 0.48 3.07
N SER A 13 0.33 -0.40 3.88
CA SER A 13 -1.11 -0.64 3.82
C SER A 13 -1.95 0.59 4.17
N MET A 14 -1.50 1.41 5.12
CA MET A 14 -2.19 2.67 5.46
C MET A 14 -2.17 3.66 4.30
N MET A 15 -1.01 3.83 3.64
CA MET A 15 -0.91 4.74 2.50
C MET A 15 -1.70 4.24 1.29
N ILE A 16 -1.61 2.94 0.99
CA ILE A 16 -2.33 2.33 -0.12
C ILE A 16 -3.84 2.44 0.09
N ASN A 17 -4.33 2.27 1.33
CA ASN A 17 -5.74 2.46 1.66
C ASN A 17 -6.24 3.85 1.31
N ALA A 18 -5.48 4.90 1.66
CA ALA A 18 -5.84 6.26 1.32
C ALA A 18 -5.88 6.50 -0.20
N VAL A 19 -4.94 5.93 -0.96
CA VAL A 19 -4.89 6.04 -2.42
C VAL A 19 -6.07 5.34 -3.08
N ILE A 20 -6.36 4.08 -2.69
CA ILE A 20 -7.50 3.32 -3.24
C ILE A 20 -8.81 4.03 -2.92
N PHE A 21 -8.98 4.50 -1.68
CA PHE A 21 -10.14 5.28 -1.29
C PHE A 21 -10.27 6.56 -2.13
N GLY A 22 -9.19 7.32 -2.31
CA GLY A 22 -9.20 8.55 -3.10
C GLY A 22 -9.60 8.32 -4.56
N VAL A 23 -9.04 7.29 -5.20
CA VAL A 23 -9.41 6.92 -6.59
C VAL A 23 -10.87 6.49 -6.67
N GLY A 24 -11.34 5.68 -5.72
CA GLY A 24 -12.74 5.24 -5.67
C GLY A 24 -13.71 6.39 -5.43
N ALA A 25 -13.37 7.33 -4.53
CA ALA A 25 -14.17 8.51 -4.25
C ALA A 25 -14.25 9.44 -5.48
N VAL A 26 -13.12 9.68 -6.16
CA VAL A 26 -13.10 10.44 -7.41
C VAL A 26 -13.97 9.76 -8.46
N PHE A 27 -13.90 8.44 -8.61
CA PHE A 27 -14.72 7.70 -9.56
C PHE A 27 -16.23 7.85 -9.28
N VAL A 28 -16.64 7.69 -8.03
CA VAL A 28 -18.05 7.82 -7.61
C VAL A 28 -18.58 9.25 -7.82
N LEU A 29 -17.77 10.26 -7.48
CA LEU A 29 -18.19 11.66 -7.53
C LEU A 29 -18.09 12.28 -8.93
N SER A 30 -17.24 11.72 -9.80
CA SER A 30 -17.07 12.23 -11.18
C SER A 30 -18.23 11.87 -12.10
N ILE A 31 -19.02 10.84 -11.76
CA ILE A 31 -20.18 10.41 -12.55
C ILE A 31 -21.46 10.86 -11.84
N PRO A 32 -22.27 11.78 -12.43
CA PRO A 32 -23.44 12.35 -11.76
C PRO A 32 -24.50 11.32 -11.37
N ALA A 33 -24.63 10.21 -12.12
CA ALA A 33 -25.52 9.10 -11.79
C ALA A 33 -25.07 8.32 -10.53
N LEU A 34 -23.77 8.23 -10.27
CA LEU A 34 -23.22 7.58 -9.07
C LEU A 34 -23.19 8.55 -7.89
N ALA A 35 -23.00 9.85 -8.15
CA ALA A 35 -23.00 10.87 -7.12
C ALA A 35 -24.35 10.97 -6.37
N ALA A 36 -25.47 10.67 -7.04
CA ALA A 36 -26.79 10.58 -6.40
C ALA A 36 -26.83 9.52 -5.29
N GLU A 37 -26.13 8.40 -5.49
CA GLU A 37 -26.03 7.27 -4.55
C GLU A 37 -24.73 7.31 -3.72
N ALA A 38 -24.05 8.47 -3.66
CA ALA A 38 -22.77 8.61 -2.96
C ALA A 38 -22.86 8.21 -1.48
N LYS A 39 -24.03 8.40 -0.85
CA LYS A 39 -24.29 7.99 0.54
C LYS A 39 -24.10 6.48 0.76
N ILE A 40 -24.38 5.65 -0.24
CA ILE A 40 -24.27 4.19 -0.19
C ILE A 40 -22.94 3.75 -0.78
N LEU A 41 -22.55 4.35 -1.91
CA LEU A 41 -21.34 3.97 -2.63
C LEU A 41 -20.04 4.30 -1.89
N LEU A 42 -19.98 5.44 -1.18
CA LEU A 42 -18.76 5.82 -0.44
C LEU A 42 -18.41 4.83 0.69
N PRO A 43 -19.36 4.40 1.56
CA PRO A 43 -19.11 3.31 2.51
C PRO A 43 -18.62 2.02 1.84
N PHE A 44 -19.19 1.66 0.69
CA PHE A 44 -18.73 0.50 -0.09
C PHE A 44 -17.29 0.67 -0.57
N VAL A 45 -16.92 1.84 -1.07
CA VAL A 45 -15.54 2.16 -1.46
C VAL A 45 -14.59 2.06 -0.27
N VAL A 46 -15.00 2.50 0.93
CA VAL A 46 -14.19 2.36 2.15
C VAL A 46 -13.94 0.89 2.47
N VAL A 47 -14.98 0.05 2.46
CA VAL A 47 -14.83 -1.40 2.74
C VAL A 47 -13.96 -2.07 1.67
N ALA A 48 -14.15 -1.71 0.40
CA ALA A 48 -13.34 -2.22 -0.70
C ALA A 48 -11.87 -1.79 -0.57
N ALA A 49 -11.61 -0.53 -0.21
CA ALA A 49 -10.25 -0.03 0.02
C ALA A 49 -9.60 -0.76 1.19
N PHE A 50 -10.30 -0.90 2.31
CA PHE A 50 -9.75 -1.54 3.50
C PHE A 50 -9.42 -3.01 3.28
N THR A 51 -10.25 -3.72 2.52
CA THR A 51 -10.02 -5.14 2.17
C THR A 51 -8.92 -5.29 1.12
N ALA A 52 -8.86 -4.44 0.11
CA ALA A 52 -7.85 -4.53 -0.96
C ALA A 52 -6.45 -4.10 -0.51
N SER A 53 -6.35 -3.10 0.38
CA SER A 53 -5.09 -2.49 0.83
C SER A 53 -4.02 -3.45 1.32
N PRO A 54 -4.31 -4.42 2.23
CA PRO A 54 -3.28 -5.36 2.69
C PRO A 54 -2.76 -6.26 1.57
N PHE A 55 -3.58 -6.62 0.57
CA PHE A 55 -3.14 -7.43 -0.57
C PHE A 55 -2.14 -6.65 -1.44
N PHE A 56 -2.44 -5.39 -1.75
CA PHE A 56 -1.53 -4.52 -2.49
C PHE A 56 -0.26 -4.23 -1.68
N ALA A 57 -0.37 -3.99 -0.38
CA ALA A 57 0.78 -3.76 0.49
C ALA A 57 1.74 -4.95 0.53
N LEU A 58 1.22 -6.19 0.52
CA LEU A 58 2.04 -7.40 0.45
C LEU A 58 2.83 -7.47 -0.86
N ALA A 59 2.19 -7.15 -1.99
CA ALA A 59 2.86 -7.13 -3.30
C ALA A 59 3.96 -6.07 -3.36
N VAL A 60 3.69 -4.87 -2.82
CA VAL A 60 4.66 -3.76 -2.77
C VAL A 60 5.81 -4.06 -1.82
N ALA A 61 5.53 -4.59 -0.62
CA ALA A 61 6.55 -5.01 0.35
C ALA A 61 7.47 -6.10 -0.24
N ARG A 62 6.91 -7.08 -0.95
CA ARG A 62 7.70 -8.11 -1.67
C ARG A 62 8.61 -7.52 -2.75
N ARG A 63 8.12 -6.55 -3.53
CA ARG A 63 8.92 -5.83 -4.55
C ARG A 63 10.07 -5.05 -3.93
N MET A 64 9.84 -4.37 -2.79
CA MET A 64 10.89 -3.66 -2.07
C MET A 64 11.96 -4.62 -1.52
N ARG A 65 11.54 -5.82 -1.11
CA ARG A 65 12.45 -6.87 -0.64
C ARG A 65 13.34 -7.45 -1.75
N LEU A 66 12.84 -7.60 -2.97
CA LEU A 66 13.67 -8.01 -4.12
C LEU A 66 14.77 -7.00 -4.46
N ARG A 67 14.62 -5.74 -4.02
CA ARG A 67 15.62 -4.68 -4.19
C ARG A 67 16.46 -4.41 -2.93
N ASN A 68 16.15 -5.07 -1.82
CA ASN A 68 16.91 -4.96 -0.58
C ASN A 68 18.10 -5.92 -0.64
N TRP A 69 19.23 -5.36 -1.08
CA TRP A 69 20.58 -5.90 -0.92
C TRP A 69 20.70 -6.85 0.26
N SER A 70 21.07 -8.09 -0.05
CA SER A 70 21.42 -9.07 0.97
C SER A 70 22.45 -8.45 1.92
N ARG A 71 22.45 -8.83 3.21
CA ARG A 71 23.50 -8.44 4.17
C ARG A 71 24.92 -8.62 3.61
N SER A 72 25.08 -9.53 2.65
CA SER A 72 26.32 -9.76 1.90
C SER A 72 26.74 -8.60 1.00
N ASP A 73 25.80 -7.87 0.37
CA ASP A 73 26.10 -6.71 -0.49
C ASP A 73 26.44 -5.47 0.34
N TRP A 74 25.81 -5.30 1.50
CA TRP A 74 26.17 -4.23 2.46
C TRP A 74 27.59 -4.43 3.02
N LYS A 75 27.96 -5.66 3.40
CA LYS A 75 29.34 -6.01 3.79
C LYS A 75 30.35 -5.86 2.64
N ARG A 76 29.92 -6.01 1.39
CA ARG A 76 30.78 -5.84 0.19
C ARG A 76 31.01 -4.36 -0.18
N GLY A 77 30.17 -3.44 0.28
CA GLY A 77 30.43 -2.00 0.18
C GLY A 77 31.41 -1.49 1.25
N ASP A 78 31.48 -2.18 2.40
CA ASP A 78 32.30 -1.78 3.55
C ASP A 78 33.80 -2.11 3.37
N VAL A 79 34.14 -3.05 2.48
CA VAL A 79 35.54 -3.40 2.16
C VAL A 79 36.27 -2.36 1.29
N ILE A 80 35.55 -1.34 0.80
CA ILE A 80 36.13 -0.28 -0.06
C ILE A 80 36.59 0.93 0.77
N SER A 81 36.14 1.03 2.03
CA SER A 81 36.45 2.13 2.94
C SER A 81 37.58 1.81 3.93
N GLY A 82 38.29 0.70 3.72
CA GLY A 82 39.44 0.26 4.53
C GLY A 82 40.77 0.79 4.02
#